data_AF-A0A512JA00-F1
#
_entry.id   AF-A0A512JA00-F1
#
_cell.length_a   1.000
_cell.length_b   1.000
_cell.length_c   1.000
_cell.angle_alpha   90.00
_cell.angle_beta   90.00
_cell.angle_gamma   90.00
#
_symmetry.space_group_name_H-M   'P 1'
#
loop_
_entity.id
_entity.type
_entity.pdbx_description
1 polymer ?
#
loop_
_entity_poly.entity_id
_entity_poly.type
_entity_poly.pdbx_seq_one_letter_code
_entity_poly.pdbx_strand_id
1 'polypeptide(L)'
;MTLADRPPSYLSRATLAQELDVSESTVDEMVRRGVLPKPLRLSSGCVRWCWQDVQAALVTLKGGTETPASDPFLAGALNVTQTSESRRGTA
;
A
#
# COMPACT_ATOMS: atom_id res chain seq x y z
N MET A 1 12.07 -7.85 -27.51
CA MET A 1 12.04 -6.38 -27.41
C MET A 1 11.59 -6.05 -26.00
N THR A 2 12.53 -5.94 -25.06
CA THR A 2 12.24 -5.76 -23.63
C THR A 2 11.76 -4.32 -23.39
N LEU A 3 10.56 -4.16 -22.83
CA LEU A 3 9.84 -2.90 -22.59
C LEU A 3 10.52 -1.94 -21.57
N ALA A 4 11.81 -2.11 -21.30
CA ALA A 4 12.50 -1.58 -20.13
C ALA A 4 13.01 -0.12 -20.25
N ASP A 5 12.79 0.55 -21.38
CA ASP A 5 13.37 1.89 -21.64
C ASP A 5 12.32 3.00 -21.78
N ARG A 6 11.07 2.77 -21.36
CA ARG A 6 10.11 3.90 -21.30
C ARG A 6 10.50 4.78 -20.10
N PRO A 7 10.87 6.05 -20.30
CA PRO A 7 11.15 6.95 -19.18
C PRO A 7 9.95 6.99 -18.23
N PRO A 8 10.17 7.22 -16.92
CA PRO A 8 9.09 7.26 -15.93
C PRO A 8 7.94 8.13 -16.40
N SER A 9 6.76 7.53 -16.55
CA SER A 9 5.58 8.24 -17.03
C SER A 9 5.14 9.23 -15.95
N TYR A 10 5.29 10.53 -16.24
CA TYR A 10 4.75 11.59 -15.41
C TYR A 10 3.31 11.88 -15.82
N LEU A 11 2.37 11.46 -14.97
CA LEU A 11 0.94 11.54 -15.25
C LEU A 11 0.35 12.86 -14.77
N SER A 12 -0.58 13.41 -15.55
CA SER A 12 -1.47 14.48 -15.09
C SER A 12 -2.51 13.93 -14.09
N ARG A 13 -3.21 14.81 -13.37
CA ARG A 13 -4.29 14.39 -12.46
C ARG A 13 -5.37 13.57 -13.20
N ALA A 14 -5.81 14.05 -14.36
CA ALA A 14 -6.83 13.38 -15.17
C ALA A 14 -6.35 12.01 -15.69
N THR A 15 -5.10 11.93 -16.15
CA THR A 15 -4.53 10.65 -16.62
C THR A 15 -4.39 9.66 -15.47
N LEU A 16 -3.91 10.10 -14.31
CA LEU A 16 -3.80 9.24 -13.13
C LEU A 16 -5.15 8.69 -12.68
N ALA A 17 -6.20 9.53 -12.73
CA ALA A 17 -7.56 9.13 -12.42
C ALA A 17 -8.07 8.04 -13.38
N GLN A 18 -7.77 8.16 -14.67
CA GLN A 18 -8.13 7.16 -15.68
C GLN A 18 -7.36 5.84 -15.49
N GLU A 19 -6.06 5.90 -15.22
CA GLU A 19 -5.23 4.69 -15.00
C GLU A 19 -5.66 3.90 -13.76
N LEU A 20 -6.17 4.59 -12.74
CA LEU A 20 -6.67 3.98 -11.51
C LEU A 20 -8.18 3.69 -11.51
N ASP A 21 -8.89 4.05 -12.59
CA ASP A 21 -10.34 3.97 -12.73
C ASP A 21 -11.11 4.63 -11.56
N VAL A 22 -10.72 5.86 -11.19
CA VAL A 22 -11.35 6.64 -10.13
C VAL A 22 -11.61 8.09 -10.57
N SER A 23 -12.39 8.83 -9.78
CA SER A 23 -12.59 10.26 -10.02
C SER A 23 -11.35 11.09 -9.68
N GLU A 24 -11.16 12.25 -10.32
CA GLU A 24 -10.06 13.17 -9.99
C GLU A 24 -10.10 13.65 -8.53
N SER A 25 -11.29 13.86 -7.97
CA SER A 25 -11.45 14.20 -6.55
C SER A 25 -11.01 13.06 -5.63
N THR A 26 -11.24 11.80 -6.02
CA THR A 26 -10.76 10.64 -5.28
C THR A 26 -9.23 10.60 -5.27
N VAL A 27 -8.57 10.94 -6.38
CA VAL A 27 -7.10 11.08 -6.41
C VAL A 27 -6.64 12.12 -5.39
N ASP A 28 -7.26 13.31 -5.39
CA ASP A 28 -6.92 14.39 -4.45
C ASP A 28 -7.15 13.96 -2.99
N GLU A 29 -8.22 13.23 -2.69
CA GLU A 29 -8.48 12.65 -1.37
C GLU A 29 -7.44 11.59 -0.96
N MET A 30 -7.07 10.69 -1.88
CA MET A 30 -6.05 9.67 -1.61
C MET A 30 -4.68 10.28 -1.33
N VAL A 31 -4.32 11.36 -2.05
CA VAL A 31 -3.11 12.14 -1.78
C VAL A 31 -3.21 12.83 -0.41
N ARG A 32 -4.36 13.44 -0.09
CA ARG A 32 -4.60 14.09 1.22
C ARG A 32 -4.48 13.08 2.38
N ARG A 33 -4.97 11.85 2.18
CA ARG A 33 -4.90 10.75 3.15
C ARG A 33 -3.52 10.10 3.23
N GLY A 34 -2.59 10.43 2.33
CA GLY A 34 -1.25 9.84 2.26
C GLY A 34 -1.22 8.43 1.64
N VAL A 35 -2.29 8.01 0.97
CA VAL A 35 -2.34 6.73 0.23
C VAL A 35 -1.55 6.82 -1.07
N LEU A 36 -1.67 7.95 -1.78
CA LEU A 36 -0.89 8.25 -2.98
C LEU A 36 0.22 9.25 -2.67
N PRO A 37 1.35 9.22 -3.41
CA PRO A 37 2.43 10.17 -3.21
C PRO A 37 2.00 11.61 -3.49
N LYS A 38 2.66 12.57 -2.85
CA LYS A 38 2.45 14.00 -3.12
C LYS A 38 2.87 14.33 -4.56
N PRO A 39 2.13 15.18 -5.28
CA PRO A 39 2.49 15.57 -6.64
C PRO A 39 3.79 16.37 -6.70
N LEU A 40 4.54 16.17 -7.77
CA LEU A 40 5.62 17.05 -8.20
C LEU A 40 5.03 18.32 -8.81
N ARG A 41 5.44 19.48 -8.29
CA ARG A 41 5.03 20.80 -8.81
C ARG A 41 6.11 21.31 -9.77
N LEU A 42 5.82 21.32 -11.07
CA LEU A 42 6.74 21.80 -12.11
C LEU A 42 6.60 23.32 -12.34
N SER A 43 5.39 23.85 -12.18
CA SER A 43 5.08 25.28 -12.24
C SER A 43 3.77 25.58 -11.51
N SER A 44 3.38 26.85 -11.39
CA SER A 44 2.07 27.24 -10.87
C SER A 44 0.95 26.63 -11.73
N GLY A 45 0.27 25.61 -11.21
CA GLY A 45 -0.82 24.90 -11.90
C GLY A 45 -0.41 23.63 -12.66
N CYS A 46 0.90 23.31 -12.75
CA CYS A 46 1.36 22.07 -13.35
C CYS A 46 1.83 21.08 -12.28
N VAL A 47 0.97 20.12 -11.97
CA VAL A 47 1.26 19.01 -11.05
C VAL A 47 1.37 17.69 -11.80
N ARG A 48 2.32 16.85 -11.41
CA ARG A 48 2.56 15.53 -12.00
C ARG A 48 2.83 14.47 -10.95
N TRP A 49 2.46 13.24 -11.25
CA TRP A 49 2.79 12.06 -10.46
C TRP A 49 3.72 11.16 -11.24
N CYS A 50 4.79 10.71 -10.61
CA CYS A 50 5.61 9.64 -11.15
C CYS A 50 4.84 8.32 -11.02
N TRP A 51 4.59 7.64 -12.13
CA TRP A 51 3.85 6.37 -12.10
C TRP A 51 4.54 5.30 -11.26
N GLN A 52 5.87 5.26 -11.26
CA GLN A 52 6.63 4.30 -10.46
C GLN A 52 6.39 4.50 -8.94
N ASP A 53 6.34 5.74 -8.48
CA ASP A 53 6.06 6.05 -7.07
C ASP A 53 4.63 5.68 -6.69
N VAL A 54 3.67 5.90 -7.61
CA VAL A 54 2.28 5.46 -7.42
C VAL A 54 2.21 3.95 -7.28
N GLN A 55 2.88 3.20 -8.17
CA GLN A 55 2.92 1.74 -8.09
C GLN A 55 3.55 1.26 -6.77
N ALA A 56 4.64 1.88 -6.32
CA ALA A 56 5.28 1.57 -5.04
C ALA A 56 4.35 1.84 -3.84
N ALA A 57 3.58 2.93 -3.88
CA ALA A 57 2.58 3.25 -2.87
C ALA A 57 1.44 2.21 -2.85
N LEU A 58 0.96 1.77 -4.03
CA LEU A 58 -0.07 0.72 -4.13
C LEU A 58 0.43 -0.64 -3.63
N VAL A 59 1.69 -0.99 -3.87
CA VAL A 59 2.30 -2.21 -3.30
C VAL A 59 2.35 -2.12 -1.77
N THR A 60 2.75 -0.97 -1.23
CA THR A 60 2.76 -0.73 0.22
C THR A 60 1.34 -0.83 0.80
N LEU A 61 0.35 -0.27 0.11
CA LEU A 61 -1.07 -0.37 0.50
C LEU A 61 -1.54 -1.83 0.56
N LYS A 62 -1.17 -2.64 -0.44
CA LYS A 62 -1.46 -4.08 -0.46
C LYS A 62 -0.79 -4.82 0.71
N GLY A 63 0.41 -4.38 1.11
CA GLY A 63 1.13 -4.89 2.28
C GLY A 63 0.51 -4.49 3.63
N GLY A 64 -0.47 -3.58 3.66
CA GLY A 64 -1.22 -3.18 4.86
C GLY A 64 -2.12 -4.25 5.49
N THR A 65 -2.02 -5.49 5.03
CA THR A 65 -2.67 -6.67 5.65
C THR A 65 -1.68 -7.71 6.15
N GLU A 66 -0.38 -7.43 6.28
CA GLU A 66 0.57 -8.38 6.85
C GLU A 66 1.89 -7.71 7.31
N THR A 67 1.86 -7.10 8.50
CA THR A 67 3.06 -7.06 9.35
C THR A 67 2.79 -7.93 10.57
N PRO A 68 3.04 -9.25 10.54
CA PRO A 68 3.18 -10.06 11.74
C PRO A 68 4.61 -9.89 12.31
N ALA A 69 5.02 -8.65 12.55
CA ALA A 69 6.31 -8.35 13.16
C ALA A 69 6.10 -7.33 14.28
N SER A 70 6.06 -7.85 15.50
CA SER A 70 6.04 -7.14 16.79
C SER A 70 4.73 -6.46 17.20
N ASP A 71 3.63 -7.23 17.27
CA ASP A 71 2.64 -6.99 18.32
C ASP A 71 2.86 -8.00 19.46
N PRO A 72 3.41 -7.61 20.61
CA PRO A 72 3.66 -8.50 21.74
C PRO A 72 2.38 -9.11 22.35
N PHE A 73 1.20 -8.58 22.04
CA PHE A 73 -0.06 -9.12 22.54
C PHE A 73 -0.59 -10.31 21.71
N LEU A 74 -0.21 -10.43 20.43
CA LEU A 74 -0.63 -11.54 19.56
C LEU A 74 0.05 -12.87 19.90
N ALA A 75 1.29 -12.83 20.42
CA ALA A 75 2.03 -14.02 20.82
C ALA A 75 1.38 -14.80 21.98
N GLY A 76 0.68 -14.10 22.89
CA GLY A 76 0.03 -14.74 24.04
C GLY A 76 -1.18 -15.60 23.65
N ALA A 77 -1.95 -15.18 22.64
CA ALA A 77 -3.16 -15.89 22.21
C ALA A 77 -2.86 -17.25 21.54
N LEU A 78 -1.74 -17.35 20.83
CA LEU A 78 -1.33 -18.58 20.14
C LEU A 78 -0.82 -19.66 21.11
N ASN A 79 -0.27 -19.27 22.26
CA ASN A 79 0.28 -20.22 23.24
C ASN A 79 -0.81 -20.91 24.08
N VAL A 80 -2.02 -20.32 24.16
CA VAL A 80 -3.16 -20.86 24.91
C VAL A 80 -3.83 -22.02 24.17
N THR A 81 -3.84 -21.99 22.83
CA THR A 81 -4.48 -23.03 22.02
C THR A 81 -3.65 -24.30 21.86
N GLN A 82 -2.36 -24.28 22.22
CA GLN A 82 -1.48 -25.47 22.18
C GLN A 82 -1.49 -26.27 23.50
N THR A 83 -2.11 -25.76 24.57
CA THR A 83 -2.10 -26.40 25.91
C THR A 83 -3.31 -27.31 26.16
N SER A 84 -3.73 -28.09 25.16
CA SER A 84 -4.80 -29.06 25.35
C SER A 84 -4.55 -30.38 24.63
N GLU A 85 -3.40 -31.02 24.86
CA GLU A 85 -3.28 -32.46 24.55
C GLU A 85 -2.30 -33.22 25.45
N SER A 86 -2.40 -33.04 26.77
CA SER A 86 -1.88 -34.06 27.71
C SER A 86 -2.69 -34.11 29.00
N ARG A 87 -3.92 -34.63 28.90
CA ARG A 87 -4.55 -35.33 30.03
C ARG A 87 -4.44 -36.83 29.77
N ARG A 88 -3.72 -37.55 30.63
CA ARG A 88 -4.23 -38.74 31.33
C ARG A 88 -3.18 -39.22 32.32
N GLY A 89 -3.41 -38.90 33.60
CA GLY A 89 -2.71 -39.57 34.70
C GLY A 89 -3.23 -40.99 34.90
N THR A 90 -2.49 -41.78 35.68
CA THR A 90 -3.00 -42.88 36.50
C THR A 90 -1.91 -43.35 37.47
N ALA A 91 -2.33 -43.48 38.73
CA ALA A 91 -1.84 -44.34 39.82
C ALA A 91 -0.40 -44.17 40.33
#